data_AF-A0A1Q3QAU8-F1
#
_entry.id   AF-A0A1Q3QAU8-F1
#
_cell.length_a   1.000
_cell.length_b   1.000
_cell.length_c   1.000
_cell.angle_alpha   90.00
_cell.angle_beta   90.00
_cell.angle_gamma   90.00
#
_symmetry.space_group_name_H-M   'P 1'
#
loop_
_entity.id
_entity.type
_entity.pdbx_description
1 polymer ?
#
loop_
_entity_poly.entity_id
_entity_poly.type
_entity_poly.pdbx_seq_one_letter_code
_entity_poly.pdbx_strand_id
1 'polypeptide(L)'
;MQKRTIIRLGDIVGTKCGDYYKYFQYVADDMTMLNSRVIRVFKEKYSLDEIPELTETVQGEIDFHAHTSIKLGIKMGLWKKIGNAPVFGEVNVIFRRSKDYTEGNKVKVSERWEVWRINEDFRYVGKLEGENRKAEIGLVKAPIGIIERMKTGKYHGYYPDFE
;
A
#
# COMPACT_ATOMS: atom_id res chain seq x y z
N MET A 1 -29.31 -8.87 6.25
CA MET A 1 -28.67 -8.28 5.05
C MET A 1 -27.53 -7.38 5.50
N GLN A 2 -26.27 -7.73 5.24
CA GLN A 2 -25.16 -6.81 5.47
C GLN A 2 -25.22 -5.69 4.42
N LYS A 3 -25.28 -4.43 4.85
CA LYS A 3 -25.27 -3.26 3.96
C LYS A 3 -24.00 -3.31 3.10
N ARG A 4 -24.14 -3.26 1.78
CA ARG A 4 -23.00 -3.34 0.85
C ARG A 4 -22.04 -2.18 1.08
N THR A 5 -20.82 -2.47 1.53
CA THR A 5 -19.75 -1.45 1.61
C THR A 5 -19.33 -1.05 0.20
N ILE A 6 -19.61 0.19 -0.18
CA ILE A 6 -19.19 0.79 -1.45
C ILE A 6 -17.86 1.52 -1.22
N ILE A 7 -16.85 1.15 -2.01
CA ILE A 7 -15.53 1.79 -2.02
C ILE A 7 -15.45 2.69 -3.25
N ARG A 8 -15.01 3.93 -3.05
CA ARG A 8 -14.88 4.99 -4.07
C ARG A 8 -13.51 5.63 -3.99
N LEU A 9 -12.99 6.07 -5.13
CA LEU A 9 -11.74 6.82 -5.20
C LEU A 9 -11.76 7.97 -4.18
N GLY A 10 -10.65 8.19 -3.49
CA GLY A 10 -10.53 9.19 -2.43
C GLY A 10 -11.06 8.76 -1.07
N ASP A 11 -11.63 7.56 -0.93
CA ASP A 11 -12.08 7.04 0.37
C ASP A 11 -10.91 6.97 1.36
N ILE A 12 -11.13 7.52 2.55
CA ILE A 12 -10.18 7.53 3.65
C ILE A 12 -10.58 6.45 4.65
N VAL A 13 -9.61 5.65 5.05
CA VAL A 13 -9.79 4.47 5.87
C VAL A 13 -8.81 4.53 7.04
N GLY A 14 -9.33 4.34 8.25
CA GLY A 14 -8.55 4.33 9.49
C GLY A 14 -8.40 2.92 10.06
N THR A 15 -7.29 2.69 10.76
CA THR A 15 -7.03 1.45 11.49
C THR A 15 -6.25 1.72 12.77
N LYS A 16 -6.54 0.92 13.80
CA LYS A 16 -5.86 1.00 15.10
C LYS A 16 -4.54 0.24 15.02
N CYS A 17 -3.44 0.91 15.31
CA CYS A 17 -2.07 0.41 15.22
C CYS A 17 -1.42 0.21 16.61
N GLY A 18 -2.18 -0.34 17.57
CA GLY A 18 -1.73 -0.45 18.96
C GLY A 18 -2.42 0.62 19.80
N ASP A 19 -1.66 1.61 20.24
CA ASP A 19 -2.08 2.77 21.05
C ASP A 19 -2.29 4.05 20.22
N TYR A 20 -2.22 3.96 18.89
CA TYR A 20 -2.51 5.07 17.97
C TYR A 20 -3.35 4.63 16.76
N TYR A 21 -3.92 5.60 16.03
CA TYR A 21 -4.54 5.42 14.73
C TYR A 21 -3.62 5.85 13.59
N LYS A 22 -3.72 5.13 12.47
CA LYS A 22 -3.16 5.53 11.18
C LYS A 22 -4.25 5.48 10.11
N TYR A 23 -4.04 6.26 9.05
CA TYR A 23 -4.99 6.42 7.96
C TYR A 23 -4.32 6.16 6.61
N PHE A 24 -5.14 5.74 5.66
CA PHE A 24 -4.75 5.63 4.26
C PHE A 24 -5.89 6.06 3.36
N GLN A 25 -5.56 6.45 2.13
CA GLN A 25 -6.51 6.85 1.12
C GLN A 25 -6.44 5.91 -0.07
N TYR A 26 -7.61 5.59 -0.64
CA TYR A 26 -7.71 4.92 -1.94
C TYR A 26 -7.42 5.91 -3.08
N VAL A 27 -6.39 5.65 -3.89
CA VAL A 27 -5.86 6.66 -4.84
C VAL A 27 -5.84 6.28 -6.31
N ALA A 28 -5.88 4.99 -6.66
CA ALA A 28 -5.97 4.55 -8.07
C ALA A 28 -6.30 3.05 -8.16
N ASP A 29 -6.88 2.61 -9.27
CA ASP A 29 -6.87 1.20 -9.66
C ASP A 29 -5.66 0.94 -10.57
N ASP A 30 -4.95 -0.17 -10.35
CA ASP A 30 -3.86 -0.65 -11.21
C ASP A 30 -4.27 -1.92 -11.95
N MET A 31 -4.60 -1.78 -13.23
CA MET A 31 -4.99 -2.84 -14.13
C MET A 31 -3.86 -3.85 -14.35
N THR A 32 -2.60 -3.41 -14.34
CA THR A 32 -1.42 -4.26 -14.54
C THR A 32 -1.26 -5.26 -13.39
N MET A 33 -1.58 -4.84 -12.16
CA MET A 33 -1.49 -5.68 -10.97
C MET A 33 -2.87 -6.16 -10.51
N LEU A 34 -3.45 -7.11 -11.27
CA LEU A 34 -4.71 -7.80 -10.93
C LEU A 34 -5.92 -6.88 -10.76
N ASN A 35 -5.93 -5.71 -11.43
CA ASN A 35 -6.95 -4.68 -11.21
C ASN A 35 -7.13 -4.37 -9.71
N SER A 36 -6.00 -4.22 -9.01
CA SER A 36 -5.98 -4.02 -7.57
C SER A 36 -6.07 -2.54 -7.23
N ARG A 37 -6.60 -2.24 -6.03
CA ARG A 37 -6.63 -0.89 -5.52
C ARG A 37 -5.27 -0.50 -4.96
N VAL A 38 -4.78 0.64 -5.38
CA VAL A 38 -3.62 1.33 -4.83
C VAL A 38 -4.06 2.23 -3.70
N ILE A 39 -3.40 2.09 -2.56
CA ILE A 39 -3.56 2.96 -1.40
C ILE A 39 -2.27 3.77 -1.19
N ARG A 40 -2.41 4.98 -0.64
CA ARG A 40 -1.31 5.71 0.00
C ARG A 40 -1.57 5.78 1.49
N VAL A 41 -0.57 5.45 2.28
CA VAL A 41 -0.61 5.46 3.74
C VAL A 41 0.08 6.72 4.23
N PHE A 42 -0.52 7.42 5.19
CA PHE A 42 0.05 8.62 5.77
C PHE A 42 0.94 8.30 6.96
N LYS A 43 2.01 9.08 7.13
CA LYS A 43 3.01 8.87 8.17
C LYS A 43 2.49 9.24 9.57
N GLU A 44 1.62 10.25 9.61
CA GLU A 44 1.08 10.82 10.84
C GLU A 44 0.39 9.78 11.74
N LYS A 45 0.57 9.91 13.05
CA LYS A 45 0.01 9.02 14.06
C LYS A 45 -0.90 9.83 14.97
N TYR A 46 -2.16 9.41 15.03
CA TYR A 46 -3.18 10.10 15.82
C TYR A 46 -3.39 9.37 17.14
N SER A 47 -3.56 10.10 18.24
CA SER A 47 -3.91 9.47 19.52
C SER A 47 -5.31 8.83 19.43
N LEU A 48 -5.65 7.92 20.36
CA LEU A 48 -6.95 7.22 20.30
C LEU A 48 -8.16 8.14 20.53
N ASP A 49 -7.95 9.28 21.19
CA ASP A 49 -8.99 10.27 21.51
C ASP A 49 -9.05 11.41 20.48
N GLU A 50 -8.09 11.44 19.55
CA GLU A 50 -7.99 12.46 18.52
C GLU A 50 -8.88 12.15 17.33
N ILE A 51 -9.63 13.16 16.90
CA ILE A 51 -10.43 13.11 15.68
C ILE A 51 -9.62 13.85 14.61
N PRO A 52 -9.05 13.16 13.60
CA PRO A 52 -8.23 13.82 12.60
C PRO A 52 -9.08 14.74 11.73
N GLU A 53 -8.52 15.89 11.37
CA GLU A 53 -9.03 16.65 10.23
C GLU A 53 -8.60 15.93 8.95
N LEU A 54 -9.57 15.48 8.16
CA LEU A 54 -9.32 14.58 7.04
C LEU A 54 -8.59 15.27 5.88
N THR A 55 -8.82 16.56 5.67
CA THR A 55 -8.17 17.38 4.65
C THR A 55 -6.68 17.55 4.95
N GLU A 56 -6.33 17.87 6.20
CA GLU A 56 -4.95 17.94 6.68
C GLU A 56 -4.27 16.56 6.57
N THR A 57 -4.97 15.50 6.99
CA THR A 57 -4.47 14.12 6.89
C THR A 57 -4.08 13.76 5.46
N VAL A 58 -4.92 14.07 4.47
CA VAL A 58 -4.64 13.70 3.06
C VAL A 58 -3.62 14.58 2.36
N GLN A 59 -3.22 15.69 2.98
CA GLN A 59 -2.13 16.57 2.52
C GLN A 59 -0.81 16.28 3.26
N GLY A 60 -0.83 15.42 4.28
CA GLY A 60 0.35 15.04 5.05
C GLY A 60 1.36 14.17 4.29
N GLU A 61 2.50 13.92 4.96
CA GLU A 61 3.56 13.07 4.41
C GLU A 61 3.08 11.64 4.15
N ILE A 62 3.48 11.11 3.00
CA ILE A 62 3.21 9.71 2.62
C ILE A 62 4.27 8.82 3.26
N ASP A 63 3.83 7.78 3.95
CA ASP A 63 4.67 6.71 4.50
C ASP A 63 5.04 5.71 3.40
N PHE A 64 4.02 5.16 2.73
CA PHE A 64 4.21 4.22 1.62
C PHE A 64 2.96 4.08 0.73
N HIS A 65 3.16 3.50 -0.44
CA HIS A 65 2.07 3.03 -1.30
C HIS A 65 1.99 1.49 -1.31
N ALA A 66 0.79 0.95 -1.54
CA ALA A 66 0.60 -0.50 -1.62
C ALA A 66 -0.63 -0.88 -2.43
N HIS A 67 -0.60 -2.09 -3.00
CA HIS A 67 -1.78 -2.74 -3.54
C HIS A 67 -2.48 -3.56 -2.45
N THR A 68 -3.80 -3.38 -2.27
CA THR A 68 -4.57 -4.20 -1.31
C THR A 68 -6.07 -4.23 -1.60
N SER A 69 -6.80 -5.11 -0.91
CA SER A 69 -8.27 -5.18 -0.97
C SER A 69 -8.92 -4.43 0.20
N ILE A 70 -9.27 -3.16 -0.04
CA ILE A 70 -9.96 -2.28 0.93
C ILE A 70 -11.24 -2.93 1.46
N LYS A 71 -12.05 -3.48 0.56
CA LYS A 71 -13.32 -4.14 0.91
C LYS A 71 -13.11 -5.34 1.84
N LEU A 72 -12.06 -6.14 1.59
CA LEU A 72 -11.77 -7.30 2.42
C LEU A 72 -11.34 -6.87 3.83
N GLY A 73 -10.44 -5.88 3.96
CA GLY A 73 -10.01 -5.40 5.27
C GLY A 73 -11.14 -4.81 6.11
N ILE A 74 -12.09 -4.10 5.49
CA ILE A 74 -13.32 -3.65 6.18
C ILE A 74 -14.18 -4.86 6.59
N LYS A 75 -14.37 -5.85 5.71
CA LYS A 75 -15.15 -7.06 6.03
C LYS A 75 -14.54 -7.86 7.19
N MET A 76 -13.21 -7.86 7.31
CA MET A 76 -12.48 -8.51 8.40
C MET A 76 -12.51 -7.73 9.72
N GLY A 77 -13.13 -6.53 9.76
CA GLY A 77 -13.14 -5.66 10.93
C GLY A 77 -11.80 -5.01 11.25
N LEU A 78 -10.82 -5.09 10.33
CA LEU A 78 -9.49 -4.52 10.50
C LEU A 78 -9.49 -3.01 10.29
N TRP A 79 -10.37 -2.54 9.41
CA TRP A 79 -10.40 -1.19 8.88
C TRP A 79 -11.78 -0.57 9.00
N LYS A 80 -11.83 0.74 9.22
CA LYS A 80 -13.07 1.52 9.23
C LYS A 80 -12.96 2.61 8.18
N LYS A 81 -13.93 2.68 7.26
CA LYS A 81 -14.07 3.84 6.37
C LYS A 81 -14.50 5.05 7.20
N ILE A 82 -13.75 6.14 7.09
CA ILE A 82 -13.92 7.34 7.93
C ILE A 82 -14.55 8.48 7.13
N GLY A 83 -14.19 8.61 5.86
CA GLY A 83 -14.69 9.66 5.00
C GLY A 83 -14.23 9.50 3.57
N ASN A 84 -14.28 10.59 2.83
CA ASN A 84 -13.80 10.70 1.45
C ASN A 84 -13.26 12.12 1.27
N ALA A 85 -12.13 12.24 0.58
CA ALA A 85 -11.57 13.52 0.17
C ALA A 85 -10.94 13.37 -1.23
N PRO A 86 -10.74 14.47 -1.97
CA PRO A 86 -9.99 14.44 -3.22
C PRO A 86 -8.61 13.80 -3.04
N VAL A 87 -8.13 13.14 -4.08
CA VAL A 87 -6.73 12.70 -4.16
C VAL A 87 -5.91 13.91 -4.59
N PHE A 88 -5.07 14.42 -3.69
CA PHE A 88 -4.22 15.58 -3.95
C PHE A 88 -2.83 15.16 -4.44
N GLY A 89 -2.30 15.91 -5.40
CA GLY A 89 -0.98 15.67 -6.00
C GLY A 89 -0.97 14.52 -7.01
N GLU A 90 0.17 14.35 -7.68
CA GLU A 90 0.38 13.25 -8.61
C GLU A 90 0.68 11.95 -7.86
N VAL A 91 0.03 10.84 -8.25
CA VAL A 91 0.31 9.50 -7.68
C VAL A 91 1.39 8.82 -8.53
N ASN A 92 2.63 9.29 -8.38
CA ASN A 92 3.76 8.89 -9.22
C ASN A 92 4.68 7.84 -8.57
N VAL A 93 4.10 6.73 -8.12
CA VAL A 93 4.84 5.63 -7.46
C VAL A 93 5.43 4.65 -8.48
N ILE A 94 6.66 4.19 -8.21
CA ILE A 94 7.26 3.03 -8.89
C ILE A 94 7.01 1.80 -8.00
N PHE A 95 6.49 0.75 -8.58
CA PHE A 95 6.38 -0.56 -7.95
C PHE A 95 7.43 -1.51 -8.49
N ARG A 96 7.77 -2.52 -7.69
CA ARG A 96 8.68 -3.60 -8.08
C ARG A 96 8.15 -4.98 -7.71
N ARG A 97 8.56 -5.98 -8.50
CA ARG A 97 8.46 -7.39 -8.16
C ARG A 97 9.71 -8.16 -8.58
N SER A 98 10.17 -9.08 -7.73
CA SER A 98 11.25 -10.00 -8.08
C SER A 98 10.73 -11.11 -8.99
N LYS A 99 11.55 -11.65 -9.88
CA LYS A 99 11.22 -12.84 -10.69
C LYS A 99 11.72 -14.16 -10.09
N ASP A 100 12.23 -14.14 -8.86
CA ASP A 100 12.83 -15.31 -8.20
C ASP A 100 11.79 -16.31 -7.65
N TYR A 101 10.50 -16.08 -7.90
CA TYR A 101 9.40 -16.94 -7.42
C TYR A 101 9.49 -18.40 -7.91
N THR A 102 10.32 -18.70 -8.91
CA THR A 102 10.46 -20.03 -9.50
C THR A 102 11.56 -20.89 -8.87
N GLU A 103 12.39 -20.37 -7.97
CA GLU A 103 13.67 -21.03 -7.64
C GLU A 103 13.67 -21.96 -6.42
N GLY A 104 12.53 -22.16 -5.73
CA GLY A 104 12.41 -23.11 -4.60
C GLY A 104 13.24 -22.78 -3.35
N ASN A 105 14.29 -21.99 -3.49
CA ASN A 105 15.18 -21.48 -2.47
C ASN A 105 14.86 -20.00 -2.18
N LYS A 106 14.96 -19.62 -0.90
CA LYS A 106 14.79 -18.23 -0.46
C LYS A 106 16.02 -17.39 -0.86
N VAL A 107 16.01 -16.84 -2.07
CA VAL A 107 16.93 -15.80 -2.56
C VAL A 107 16.99 -14.58 -1.62
N LYS A 108 18.07 -14.41 -0.87
CA LYS A 108 18.16 -13.27 0.07
C LYS A 108 18.21 -11.91 -0.62
N VAL A 109 18.98 -11.81 -1.70
CA VAL A 109 19.15 -10.60 -2.51
C VAL A 109 18.83 -10.92 -3.96
N SER A 110 17.86 -10.22 -4.53
CA SER A 110 17.46 -10.39 -5.93
C SER A 110 18.20 -9.43 -6.85
N GLU A 111 18.62 -9.94 -8.00
CA GLU A 111 19.09 -9.14 -9.14
C GLU A 111 18.11 -9.24 -10.33
N ARG A 112 16.89 -9.74 -10.11
CA ARG A 112 15.92 -10.07 -11.15
C ARG A 112 14.62 -9.30 -10.93
N TRP A 113 14.71 -7.97 -10.98
CA TRP A 113 13.58 -7.08 -10.73
C TRP A 113 12.82 -6.71 -12.01
N GLU A 114 11.50 -6.67 -11.88
CA GLU A 114 10.61 -5.93 -12.77
C GLU A 114 10.05 -4.72 -12.04
N VAL A 115 9.95 -3.59 -12.73
CA VAL A 115 9.36 -2.35 -12.21
C VAL A 115 8.24 -1.86 -13.11
N TRP A 116 7.28 -1.12 -12.56
CA TRP A 116 6.22 -0.46 -13.31
C TRP A 116 5.68 0.74 -12.54
N ARG A 117 4.96 1.62 -13.24
CA ARG A 117 4.06 2.60 -12.62
C ARG A 117 2.62 2.13 -12.81
N ILE A 118 1.70 2.72 -12.07
CA ILE A 118 0.28 2.38 -12.10
C ILE A 118 -0.23 2.37 -13.56
N ASN A 119 -0.85 1.27 -13.99
CA ASN A 119 -1.36 1.04 -15.36
C ASN A 119 -0.31 1.01 -16.48
N GLU A 120 0.99 0.99 -16.17
CA GLU A 120 2.05 0.71 -17.15
C GLU A 120 2.41 -0.77 -17.19
N ASP A 121 3.04 -1.21 -18.28
CA ASP A 121 3.58 -2.57 -18.40
C ASP A 121 4.76 -2.82 -17.47
N PHE A 122 4.94 -4.09 -17.07
CA PHE A 122 6.13 -4.52 -16.36
C PHE A 122 7.39 -4.36 -17.21
N ARG A 123 8.40 -3.67 -16.67
CA ARG A 123 9.71 -3.50 -17.29
C ARG A 123 10.75 -4.26 -16.49
N TYR A 124 11.40 -5.24 -17.12
CA TYR A 124 12.54 -5.92 -16.50
C TYR A 124 13.75 -5.01 -16.47
N VAL A 125 14.35 -4.84 -15.29
CA VAL A 125 15.50 -3.96 -15.06
C VAL A 125 16.71 -4.68 -14.47
N GLY A 126 16.58 -5.96 -14.12
CA GLY A 126 17.66 -6.68 -13.46
C GLY A 126 17.90 -6.10 -12.06
N LYS A 127 19.09 -5.55 -11.79
CA LYS A 127 19.41 -4.85 -10.54
C LYS A 127 18.63 -3.55 -10.43
N LEU A 128 18.27 -3.16 -9.21
CA LEU A 128 17.65 -1.86 -8.98
C LEU A 128 18.72 -0.78 -8.89
N GLU A 129 18.67 0.17 -9.82
CA GLU A 129 19.59 1.30 -9.92
C GLU A 129 18.80 2.61 -10.03
N GLY A 130 19.43 3.72 -9.63
CA GLY A 130 18.84 5.06 -9.70
C GLY A 130 17.48 5.15 -9.00
N GLU A 131 16.48 5.74 -9.67
CA GLU A 131 15.13 5.94 -9.14
C GLU A 131 14.40 4.62 -8.83
N ASN A 132 14.74 3.51 -9.49
CA ASN A 132 14.10 2.21 -9.25
C ASN A 132 14.40 1.66 -7.84
N ARG A 133 15.42 2.17 -7.15
CA ARG A 133 15.71 1.83 -5.74
C ARG A 133 14.68 2.38 -4.76
N LYS A 134 13.89 3.38 -5.16
CA LYS A 134 12.77 3.92 -4.39
C LYS A 134 11.47 3.11 -4.57
N ALA A 135 11.51 2.04 -5.37
CA ALA A 135 10.31 1.30 -5.74
C ALA A 135 9.68 0.54 -4.56
N GLU A 136 8.37 0.68 -4.46
CA GLU A 136 7.53 -0.01 -3.49
C GLU A 136 7.32 -1.47 -3.87
N ILE A 137 7.17 -2.37 -2.90
CA ILE A 137 6.80 -3.76 -3.20
C ILE A 137 5.39 -3.77 -3.80
N GLY A 138 5.28 -4.14 -5.08
CA GLY A 138 4.03 -4.05 -5.83
C GLY A 138 3.13 -5.28 -5.77
N LEU A 139 3.49 -6.30 -4.98
CA LEU A 139 2.59 -7.45 -4.76
C LEU A 139 1.31 -7.00 -4.04
N VAL A 140 0.15 -7.55 -4.42
CA VAL A 140 -1.10 -7.35 -3.69
C VAL A 140 -0.97 -7.91 -2.27
N LYS A 141 -1.00 -7.03 -1.28
CA LYS A 141 -0.83 -7.39 0.13
C LYS A 141 -2.16 -7.69 0.79
N ALA A 142 -2.16 -8.73 1.63
CA ALA A 142 -3.29 -9.01 2.50
C ALA A 142 -3.54 -7.81 3.45
N PRO A 143 -4.80 -7.52 3.81
CA PRO A 143 -5.12 -6.40 4.71
C PRO A 143 -4.35 -6.39 6.03
N ILE A 144 -4.12 -7.57 6.62
CA ILE A 144 -3.34 -7.69 7.87
C ILE A 144 -1.87 -7.25 7.68
N GLY A 145 -1.27 -7.57 6.52
CA GLY A 145 0.11 -7.20 6.22
C GLY A 145 0.30 -5.69 6.02
N ILE A 146 -0.75 -4.97 5.57
CA ILE A 146 -0.73 -3.50 5.55
C ILE A 146 -0.66 -2.95 6.98
N ILE A 147 -1.42 -3.51 7.92
CA ILE A 147 -1.39 -3.07 9.34
C ILE A 147 -0.02 -3.35 9.95
N GLU A 148 0.57 -4.51 9.67
CA GLU A 148 1.92 -4.82 10.13
C GLU A 148 2.95 -3.83 9.59
N ARG A 149 2.87 -3.49 8.30
CA ARG A 149 3.74 -2.46 7.71
C ARG A 149 3.53 -1.09 8.33
N MET A 150 2.28 -0.69 8.59
CA MET A 150 1.96 0.56 9.30
C MET A 150 2.59 0.63 10.69
N LYS A 151 2.64 -0.51 11.41
CA LYS A 151 3.17 -0.62 12.77
C LYS A 151 4.70 -0.70 12.82
N THR A 152 5.30 -1.46 11.92
CA THR A 152 6.70 -1.91 12.02
C THR A 152 7.61 -1.36 10.93
N GLY A 153 7.04 -0.73 9.90
CA GLY A 153 7.74 -0.34 8.68
C GLY A 153 8.01 -1.49 7.70
N LYS A 154 7.69 -2.74 8.05
CA LYS A 154 7.98 -3.93 7.22
C LYS A 154 6.76 -4.83 7.05
N TYR A 155 6.70 -5.55 5.93
CA TYR A 155 5.72 -6.61 5.75
C TYR A 155 6.16 -7.87 6.51
N HIS A 156 5.20 -8.64 7.02
CA HIS A 156 5.49 -10.01 7.47
C HIS A 156 5.72 -10.94 6.29
N GLY A 157 6.48 -12.00 6.53
CA GLY A 157 6.87 -12.98 5.54
C GLY A 157 8.15 -12.62 4.81
N TYR A 158 8.58 -13.55 3.97
CA TYR A 158 9.81 -13.43 3.20
C TYR A 158 9.56 -12.68 1.89
N TYR A 159 10.44 -11.74 1.58
CA TYR A 159 10.58 -11.10 0.29
C TYR A 159 12.08 -10.84 0.08
N PRO A 160 12.65 -11.12 -1.10
CA PRO A 160 14.06 -10.85 -1.35
C PRO A 160 14.34 -9.37 -1.11
N ASP A 161 15.47 -9.09 -0.46
CA ASP A 161 16.04 -7.75 -0.46
C ASP A 161 16.69 -7.46 -1.82
N PHE A 162 17.13 -6.23 -2.01
CA PHE A 162 17.85 -5.80 -3.20
C PHE A 162 19.29 -5.37 -2.89
N GLU A 163 19.69 -5.43 -1.61
CA GLU A 163 21.05 -5.23 -1.09
C GLU A 163 21.25 -5.84 0.30
#